data_AF-A0A4P6RL97-F1
#
_entry.id   AF-A0A4P6RL97-F1
#
_cell.length_a   1.000
_cell.length_b   1.000
_cell.length_c   1.000
_cell.angle_alpha   90.00
_cell.angle_beta   90.00
_cell.angle_gamma   90.00
#
_symmetry.space_group_name_H-M   'P 1'
#
loop_
_entity.id
_entity.type
_entity.pdbx_description
1 polymer ?
#
loop_
_entity_poly.entity_id
_entity_poly.type
_entity_poly.pdbx_seq_one_letter_code
_entity_poly.pdbx_strand_id
1 'polypeptide(L)'
;MKRYNLSKIMKEAHQIKKYMKLYSLTHGVKTWADCLKLAWANEKERISKEEIREVEKQAMKSALAQPTERSSYDDLSIPQSVYYNPYSYGHFGAHYVGD
;
A
#
# COMPACT_ATOMS: atom_id res chain seq x y z
N MET A 1 -16.83 -11.13 -14.63
CA MET A 1 -17.09 -9.68 -14.56
C MET A 1 -16.46 -9.00 -15.77
N LYS A 2 -17.04 -7.92 -16.31
CA LYS A 2 -16.39 -7.19 -17.41
C LYS A 2 -15.09 -6.57 -16.89
N ARG A 3 -13.95 -6.94 -17.48
CA ARG A 3 -12.60 -6.46 -17.09
C ARG A 3 -12.41 -4.95 -17.26
N TYR A 4 -13.25 -4.32 -18.10
CA TYR A 4 -13.17 -2.90 -18.46
C TYR A 4 -14.55 -2.23 -18.36
N ASN A 5 -14.59 -0.98 -17.90
CA ASN A 5 -15.83 -0.21 -17.81
C ASN A 5 -16.13 0.55 -19.12
N LEU A 6 -16.90 -0.08 -20.01
CA LEU A 6 -17.23 0.48 -21.33
C LEU A 6 -17.91 1.85 -21.27
N SER A 7 -18.78 2.08 -20.28
CA SER A 7 -19.47 3.37 -20.11
C SER A 7 -18.48 4.48 -19.76
N LYS A 8 -17.49 4.18 -18.92
CA LYS A 8 -16.43 5.11 -18.56
C LYS A 8 -15.55 5.46 -19.76
N ILE A 9 -15.11 4.46 -20.51
CA ILE A 9 -14.30 4.66 -21.73
C ILE A 9 -15.06 5.54 -22.73
N MET A 10 -16.36 5.32 -22.90
CA MET A 10 -17.19 6.12 -23.81
C MET A 10 -17.30 7.59 -23.36
N LYS A 11 -17.47 7.82 -22.05
CA LYS A 11 -17.49 9.18 -21.48
C LYS A 11 -16.14 9.88 -21.66
N GLU A 12 -15.03 9.18 -21.43
CA GLU A 12 -13.68 9.72 -21.64
C GLU A 12 -13.43 10.05 -23.11
N ALA A 13 -13.78 9.16 -24.05
CA ALA A 13 -13.66 9.45 -25.49
C ALA A 13 -14.46 10.70 -25.88
N HIS A 14 -15.66 10.87 -25.31
CA HIS A 14 -16.49 12.05 -25.55
C HIS A 14 -15.88 13.33 -24.96
N GLN A 15 -15.27 13.24 -23.78
CA GLN A 15 -14.52 14.36 -23.19
C GLN A 15 -13.30 14.72 -24.05
N ILE A 16 -12.49 13.74 -24.46
CA ILE A 16 -11.34 13.95 -25.33
C ILE A 16 -11.78 14.68 -26.61
N LYS A 17 -12.85 14.22 -27.26
CA LYS A 17 -13.44 14.89 -28.43
C LYS A 17 -13.80 16.35 -28.15
N LYS A 18 -14.41 16.64 -26.99
CA LYS A 18 -14.77 18.01 -26.58
C LYS A 18 -13.53 18.92 -26.48
N TYR A 19 -12.45 18.43 -25.88
CA TYR A 19 -11.21 19.19 -25.69
C TYR A 19 -10.31 19.20 -26.94
N MET A 20 -10.58 18.33 -27.91
CA MET A 20 -9.84 18.24 -29.19
C MET A 20 -10.00 19.45 -30.10
N LYS A 21 -11.05 20.26 -29.89
CA LYS A 21 -11.26 21.51 -30.64
C LYS A 21 -10.09 22.49 -30.48
N LEU A 22 -9.35 22.45 -29.36
CA LEU A 22 -8.07 23.15 -29.18
C LEU A 22 -6.84 22.26 -29.43
N TYR A 23 -6.90 20.98 -29.02
CA TYR A 23 -5.76 20.04 -29.01
C TYR A 23 -5.37 19.47 -30.39
N SER A 24 -6.25 19.59 -31.39
CA SER A 24 -6.03 19.06 -32.75
C SER A 24 -4.91 19.75 -33.53
N LEU A 25 -4.49 20.95 -33.10
CA LEU A 25 -3.40 21.69 -33.75
C LEU A 25 -2.02 21.08 -33.45
N THR A 26 -1.84 20.45 -32.29
CA THR A 26 -0.51 20.00 -31.79
C THR A 26 -0.36 18.48 -31.69
N HIS A 27 -1.44 17.71 -31.50
CA HIS A 27 -1.33 16.28 -31.15
C HIS A 27 -1.83 15.29 -32.23
N GLY A 28 -2.29 15.77 -33.38
CA GLY A 28 -2.64 14.88 -34.52
C GLY A 28 -3.89 14.00 -34.32
N VAL A 29 -4.59 14.11 -33.19
CA VAL A 29 -5.86 13.41 -32.94
C VAL A 29 -6.96 14.12 -33.73
N LYS A 30 -7.31 13.57 -34.90
CA LYS A 30 -8.22 14.23 -35.86
C LYS A 30 -9.61 13.61 -35.88
N THR A 31 -9.73 12.31 -35.55
CA THR A 31 -10.97 11.55 -35.74
C THR A 31 -11.53 11.02 -34.42
N TRP A 32 -12.83 10.72 -34.43
CA TRP A 32 -13.50 10.05 -33.29
C TRP A 32 -12.86 8.70 -32.96
N ALA A 33 -12.39 7.97 -33.97
CA ALA A 33 -11.72 6.69 -33.76
C ALA A 33 -10.42 6.85 -32.95
N ASP A 34 -9.69 7.95 -33.16
CA ASP A 34 -8.47 8.24 -32.42
C ASP A 34 -8.78 8.60 -30.95
N CYS A 35 -9.85 9.36 -30.69
CA CYS A 35 -10.33 9.59 -29.32
C CYS A 35 -10.66 8.28 -28.60
N LEU A 36 -11.31 7.36 -29.31
CA LEU A 36 -11.71 6.07 -28.75
C LEU A 36 -10.50 5.18 -28.47
N LYS A 37 -9.53 5.13 -29.39
CA LYS A 37 -8.26 4.42 -29.18
C LYS A 37 -7.50 4.97 -27.96
N LEU A 38 -7.45 6.29 -27.81
CA LEU A 38 -6.76 6.95 -26.70
C LEU A 38 -7.46 6.67 -25.37
N ALA A 39 -8.80 6.78 -25.31
CA ALA A 39 -9.57 6.43 -24.12
C ALA A 39 -9.38 4.95 -23.73
N TRP A 40 -9.30 4.05 -24.72
CA TRP A 40 -9.06 2.63 -24.49
C TRP A 40 -7.66 2.36 -23.94
N ALA A 41 -6.64 3.06 -24.45
CA ALA A 41 -5.27 2.96 -23.94
C ALA A 41 -5.18 3.45 -22.49
N ASN A 42 -5.80 4.59 -22.17
CA ASN A 42 -5.82 5.15 -20.82
C ASN A 42 -6.48 4.19 -19.81
N GLU A 43 -7.59 3.55 -20.16
CA GLU A 43 -8.26 2.58 -19.29
C GLU A 43 -7.37 1.36 -18.99
N LYS A 44 -6.67 0.84 -20.02
CA LYS A 44 -5.72 -0.27 -19.83
C LYS A 44 -4.60 0.12 -18.88
N GLU A 45 -4.00 1.29 -19.08
CA GLU A 45 -2.93 1.79 -18.24
C GLU A 45 -3.42 1.98 -16.79
N ARG A 46 -4.63 2.49 -16.61
CA ARG A 46 -5.21 2.68 -15.27
C ARG A 46 -5.40 1.35 -14.55
N ILE A 47 -5.92 0.33 -15.22
CA ILE A 47 -6.07 -1.01 -14.64
C ILE A 47 -4.71 -1.61 -14.29
N SER A 48 -3.70 -1.50 -15.16
CA SER A 48 -2.36 -1.98 -14.81
C SER A 48 -1.77 -1.27 -13.60
N LYS A 49 -2.01 0.05 -13.45
CA LYS A 49 -1.57 0.82 -12.27
C LYS A 49 -2.34 0.43 -11.01
N GLU A 50 -3.62 0.14 -11.12
CA GLU A 50 -4.44 -0.37 -10.02
C GLU A 50 -3.95 -1.76 -9.57
N GLU A 51 -3.66 -2.66 -10.51
CA GLU A 51 -3.09 -4.00 -10.23
C GLU A 51 -1.74 -3.87 -9.51
N ILE A 52 -0.82 -3.03 -9.99
CA ILE A 52 0.48 -2.77 -9.34
C ILE A 52 0.26 -2.23 -7.92
N ARG A 53 -0.65 -1.26 -7.75
CA ARG A 53 -0.94 -0.66 -6.45
C ARG A 53 -1.53 -1.66 -5.44
N GLU A 54 -2.36 -2.59 -5.90
CA GLU A 54 -2.88 -3.65 -5.02
C GLU A 54 -1.78 -4.64 -4.63
N VAL A 55 -0.86 -4.98 -5.55
CA VAL A 55 0.32 -5.79 -5.22
C VAL A 55 1.22 -5.08 -4.20
N GLU A 56 1.49 -3.78 -4.38
CA GLU A 56 2.27 -2.98 -3.43
C GLU A 56 1.60 -2.91 -2.04
N LYS A 57 0.28 -2.69 -1.99
CA LYS A 57 -0.47 -2.71 -0.73
C LYS A 57 -0.38 -4.07 -0.05
N GLN A 58 -0.47 -5.16 -0.82
CA GLN A 58 -0.38 -6.51 -0.27
C GLN A 58 1.03 -6.78 0.26
N ALA A 59 2.07 -6.40 -0.48
CA ALA A 59 3.47 -6.51 -0.04
C ALA A 59 3.72 -5.71 1.24
N MET A 60 3.19 -4.48 1.33
CA MET A 60 3.28 -3.64 2.52
C MET A 60 2.55 -4.27 3.72
N LYS A 61 1.34 -4.81 3.52
CA LYS A 61 0.62 -5.55 4.57
C LYS A 61 1.41 -6.77 5.03
N SER A 62 1.99 -7.54 4.12
CA SER A 62 2.84 -8.68 4.46
C SER A 62 4.08 -8.26 5.24
N ALA A 63 4.74 -7.17 4.85
CA ALA A 63 5.88 -6.62 5.58
C ALA A 63 5.50 -6.14 6.99
N LEU A 64 4.34 -5.49 7.15
CA LEU A 64 3.83 -5.05 8.45
C LEU A 64 3.39 -6.21 9.34
N ALA A 65 2.93 -7.31 8.74
CA ALA A 65 2.54 -8.53 9.47
C ALA A 65 3.74 -9.35 9.93
N GLN A 66 4.94 -9.15 9.34
CA GLN A 66 6.15 -9.74 9.89
C GLN A 66 6.36 -9.15 11.28
N PRO A 67 6.48 -9.98 12.32
CA PRO A 67 6.81 -9.49 13.64
C PRO A 67 8.13 -8.73 13.54
N THR A 68 8.12 -7.44 13.84
CA THR A 68 9.36 -6.70 14.14
C THR A 68 10.14 -7.54 15.12
N GLU A 69 11.41 -7.85 14.81
CA GLU A 69 12.31 -8.48 15.77
C GLU A 69 12.24 -7.64 17.04
N ARG A 70 11.57 -8.18 18.06
CA ARG A 70 11.48 -7.53 19.36
C ARG A 70 12.92 -7.36 19.84
N SER A 71 13.24 -6.16 20.34
CA SER A 71 14.58 -5.95 20.87
C SER A 71 14.85 -6.99 21.96
N SER A 72 16.11 -7.35 22.18
CA SER A 72 16.47 -8.27 23.27
C SER A 72 16.02 -7.77 24.65
N TYR A 73 15.67 -6.48 24.77
CA TYR A 73 15.13 -5.86 25.98
C TYR A 73 13.63 -6.09 26.19
N ASP A 74 12.89 -6.48 25.14
CA ASP A 74 11.45 -6.76 25.19
C ASP A 74 11.15 -8.26 25.41
N ASP A 75 12.19 -9.04 25.70
CA ASP A 75 12.06 -10.46 25.99
C ASP A 75 11.56 -10.68 27.43
N LEU A 76 10.26 -10.93 27.55
CA LEU A 76 9.59 -11.30 28.80
C LEU A 76 9.83 -12.77 29.20
N SER A 77 10.71 -13.50 28.50
CA SER A 77 11.10 -14.86 28.84
C SER A 77 11.89 -14.96 30.15
N ILE A 78 12.36 -13.83 30.69
CA ILE A 78 13.11 -13.78 31.94
C ILE A 78 12.20 -14.31 33.07
N PRO A 79 12.54 -15.47 33.69
CA PRO A 79 11.70 -16.04 34.72
C PRO A 79 11.71 -15.16 35.98
N GLN A 80 10.58 -15.09 36.69
CA GLN A 80 10.45 -14.29 37.92
C GLN A 80 11.53 -14.61 38.96
N SER A 81 12.07 -15.84 38.96
CA SER A 81 13.18 -16.26 39.82
C SER A 81 14.47 -15.46 39.64
N VAL A 82 14.66 -14.78 38.50
CA VAL A 82 15.81 -13.89 38.27
C VAL A 82 15.62 -12.55 38.98
N TYR A 83 14.39 -12.05 39.08
CA TYR A 83 14.08 -10.82 39.81
C TYR A 83 13.97 -11.07 41.33
N TYR A 84 13.42 -12.22 41.72
CA TYR A 84 13.16 -12.60 43.10
C TYR A 84 13.85 -13.92 43.43
N ASN A 85 15.13 -13.85 43.78
CA ASN A 85 15.89 -14.95 44.35
C ASN A 85 16.21 -14.63 45.82
N PRO A 86 16.05 -15.57 46.78
CA PRO A 86 16.48 -15.36 48.18
C PRO A 86 17.97 -15.01 48.34
N TYR A 87 18.80 -15.25 47.32
CA TYR A 87 20.20 -14.81 47.23
C TYR A 87 20.40 -13.53 46.37
N SER A 88 19.33 -12.88 45.94
CA SER A 88 19.38 -11.60 45.23
C SER A 88 19.60 -10.48 46.22
N TYR A 89 20.83 -10.01 46.31
CA TYR A 89 21.17 -8.75 46.94
C TYR A 89 20.90 -7.66 45.90
N GLY A 90 19.85 -6.87 46.08
CA GLY A 90 19.54 -5.74 45.20
C GLY A 90 20.70 -4.74 45.11
N HIS A 91 20.60 -3.73 44.26
CA HIS A 91 21.61 -2.67 44.21
C HIS A 91 21.80 -2.07 45.63
N PHE A 92 23.03 -2.08 46.14
CA PHE A 92 23.39 -1.75 47.54
C PHE A 92 23.00 -2.78 48.64
N GLY A 93 22.75 -4.04 48.30
CA GLY A 93 22.49 -5.07 49.32
C GLY A 93 21.06 -5.11 49.85
N ALA A 94 20.12 -4.49 49.14
CA ALA A 94 18.71 -4.47 49.52
C ALA A 94 18.08 -5.87 49.36
N HIS A 95 17.41 -6.36 50.41
CA HIS A 95 16.65 -7.60 50.36
C HIS A 95 15.18 -7.32 50.05
N TYR A 96 14.60 -8.09 49.12
CA TYR A 96 13.16 -8.04 48.86
C TYR A 96 12.41 -8.61 50.08
N VAL A 97 11.54 -7.80 50.69
CA VAL A 97 10.84 -8.13 51.94
C VAL A 97 9.36 -8.51 51.78
N GLY A 98 8.84 -8.54 50.54
CA GLY A 98 7.50 -9.05 50.20
C GLY A 98 6.35 -8.49 51.05
N ASP A 99 5.76 -7.37 50.60
CA ASP A 99 4.52 -6.82 51.19
C ASP A 99 3.28 -7.57 50.65
#